data_AF-A0A4U9HR61-F1
#
_entry.id   AF-A0A4U9HR61-F1
#
_cell.length_a   1.000
_cell.length_b   1.000
_cell.length_c   1.000
_cell.angle_alpha   90.00
_cell.angle_beta   90.00
_cell.angle_gamma   90.00
#
_symmetry.space_group_name_H-M   'P 1'
#
loop_
_entity.id
_entity.type
_entity.pdbx_description
1 polymer ?
#
loop_
_entity_poly.entity_id
_entity_poly.type
_entity_poly.pdbx_seq_one_letter_code
_entity_poly.pdbx_strand_id
1 'polypeptide(L)'
;MSKQDEQRLLVKIATLYYSENKKQSEIASLLHLSQSFVSRALTRCQKEGLVKITVVQPTNIFVSLEKALEEQYGIRQAIVVDVGENPSNAQIKHAIGSAAAHYVETRLRPEDLVGISSWSSTIRCMVDEMHPQNIRAAGVIQLLGGVGPNGNVQATILTQQLAAHLGCPAWLLPSQSIEHSVEERARLVSSPDVAGVVSKFAEVDVAIVGIGELEPSQLLKNSGNYYNEDMLKLLAERGAVGDICLHYYDANGEPVLSPEEDPVIGDGAGADPRLPAGDCSGWWCRKRQCHPRGAGGELHQCVNHRLPDGAQFVERGVSHLRAVRPDAFVQALTHRAVGSTVILLPLKQ
;
A
#
# COMPACT_ATOMS: atom_id res chain seq x y z
N MET A 1 39.25 27.76 27.82
CA MET A 1 38.20 28.50 27.09
C MET A 1 37.09 28.81 28.07
N SER A 2 36.59 30.04 28.13
CA SER A 2 35.41 30.32 28.93
C SER A 2 34.21 29.59 28.31
N LYS A 3 33.19 29.26 29.11
CA LYS A 3 31.94 28.66 28.63
C LYS A 3 31.28 29.52 27.53
N GLN A 4 31.48 30.83 27.58
CA GLN A 4 31.00 31.76 26.56
C GLN A 4 31.76 31.65 25.24
N ASP A 5 33.07 31.42 25.25
CA ASP A 5 33.87 31.27 24.01
C ASP A 5 33.51 29.98 23.28
N GLU A 6 33.22 28.92 24.03
CA GLU A 6 32.73 27.67 23.46
C GLU A 6 31.36 27.85 22.80
N GLN A 7 30.41 28.50 23.47
CA GLN A 7 29.10 28.81 22.89
C GLN A 7 29.20 29.72 21.65
N ARG A 8 30.10 30.71 21.67
CA ARG A 8 30.35 31.56 20.49
C ARG A 8 30.82 30.74 19.29
N LEU A 9 31.73 29.79 19.50
CA LEU A 9 32.21 28.92 18.44
C LEU A 9 31.08 28.04 17.89
N LEU A 10 30.27 27.43 18.76
CA LEU A 10 29.12 26.61 18.39
C LEU A 10 28.10 27.39 17.55
N VAL A 11 27.72 28.60 18.00
CA VAL A 11 26.80 29.48 17.27
C VAL A 11 27.38 29.88 15.92
N LYS A 12 28.67 30.24 15.85
CA LYS A 12 29.33 30.60 14.59
C LYS A 12 29.35 29.45 13.59
N ILE A 13 29.65 28.23 14.05
CA ILE A 13 29.59 27.02 13.21
C ILE A 13 28.16 26.79 12.70
N ALA A 14 27.14 26.94 13.56
CA ALA A 14 25.75 26.78 13.18
C ALA A 14 25.30 27.85 12.16
N THR A 15 25.67 29.12 12.34
CA THR A 15 25.36 30.21 11.40
C THR A 15 25.96 29.95 10.01
N LEU A 16 27.25 29.57 9.96
CA LEU A 16 27.91 29.27 8.69
C LEU A 16 27.23 28.11 7.94
N TYR A 17 26.72 27.11 8.67
CA TYR A 17 26.06 25.95 8.07
C TYR A 17 24.61 26.24 7.67
N TYR A 18 23.77 26.70 8.60
CA TYR A 18 22.33 26.83 8.41
C TYR A 18 21.91 28.16 7.76
N SER A 19 22.65 29.26 7.99
CA SER A 19 22.30 30.58 7.45
C SER A 19 23.09 30.92 6.19
N GLU A 20 24.34 30.47 6.09
CA GLU A 20 25.22 30.75 4.94
C GLU A 20 25.41 29.55 3.98
N ASN A 21 24.72 28.42 4.23
CA ASN A 21 24.75 27.21 3.38
C ASN A 21 26.17 26.67 3.06
N LYS A 22 27.16 26.90 3.93
CA LYS A 22 28.51 26.37 3.73
C LYS A 22 28.56 24.87 4.01
N LYS A 23 29.34 24.14 3.21
CA LYS A 23 29.60 22.72 3.47
C LYS A 23 30.46 22.56 4.73
N GLN A 24 30.31 21.45 5.45
CA GLN A 24 31.10 21.20 6.67
C GLN A 24 32.62 21.24 6.42
N SER A 25 33.06 20.81 5.23
CA SER A 25 34.46 20.89 4.80
C SER A 25 34.95 22.32 4.60
N GLU A 26 34.12 23.22 4.07
CA GLU A 26 34.43 24.63 3.89
C GLU A 26 34.52 25.34 5.24
N ILE A 27 33.62 25.03 6.17
CA ILE A 27 33.63 25.55 7.55
C ILE A 27 34.88 25.09 8.30
N ALA A 28 35.25 23.81 8.13
CA ALA A 28 36.46 23.23 8.72
C ALA A 28 37.71 23.99 8.26
N SER A 29 37.85 24.24 6.96
CA SER A 29 38.96 25.03 6.41
C SER A 29 38.94 26.49 6.89
N LEU A 30 37.77 27.14 6.89
CA LEU A 30 37.61 28.55 7.27
C LEU A 30 37.97 28.83 8.73
N LEU A 31 37.65 27.89 9.62
CA LEU A 31 37.86 28.03 11.07
C LEU A 31 39.11 27.30 11.57
N HIS A 32 39.89 26.69 10.67
CA HIS A 32 41.04 25.84 11.01
C HIS A 32 40.68 24.71 11.98
N LEU A 33 39.55 24.05 11.74
CA LEU A 33 39.02 22.93 12.52
C LEU A 33 39.01 21.65 11.67
N SER A 34 38.81 20.50 12.32
CA SER A 34 38.52 19.26 11.59
C SER A 34 37.04 19.19 11.21
N GLN A 35 36.73 18.56 10.07
CA GLN A 35 35.35 18.31 9.65
C GLN A 35 34.57 17.49 10.69
N SER A 36 35.24 16.55 11.38
CA SER A 36 34.61 15.77 12.46
C SER A 36 34.27 16.64 13.68
N PHE A 37 35.06 17.66 14.00
CA PHE A 37 34.71 18.64 15.03
C PHE A 37 33.49 19.47 14.61
N VAL A 38 33.44 19.96 13.36
CA VAL A 38 32.29 20.72 12.83
C VAL A 38 31.00 19.90 12.89
N SER A 39 31.05 18.63 12.47
CA SER A 39 29.91 17.71 12.55
C SER A 39 29.39 17.55 14.00
N ARG A 40 30.29 17.25 14.95
CA ARG A 40 29.93 17.12 16.38
C ARG A 40 29.40 18.43 16.97
N ALA A 41 29.96 19.57 16.57
CA ALA A 41 29.49 20.88 16.98
C ALA A 41 28.05 21.14 16.54
N LEU A 42 27.71 20.84 15.28
CA LEU A 42 26.33 20.97 14.76
C LEU A 42 25.35 20.07 15.53
N THR A 43 25.71 18.81 15.78
CA THR A 43 24.90 17.90 16.61
C THR A 43 24.70 18.45 18.03
N ARG A 44 25.76 19.00 18.63
CA ARG A 44 25.69 19.62 19.96
C ARG A 44 24.78 20.86 19.96
N CYS A 45 24.86 21.70 18.93
CA CYS A 45 23.98 22.86 18.78
C CYS A 45 22.49 22.46 18.78
N GLN A 46 22.12 21.37 18.10
CA GLN A 46 20.75 20.85 18.13
C GLN A 46 20.39 20.29 19.52
N LYS A 47 21.27 19.47 20.11
CA LYS A 47 21.04 18.84 21.42
C LYS A 47 20.89 19.86 22.55
N GLU A 48 21.65 20.95 22.52
CA GLU A 48 21.60 22.03 23.52
C GLU A 48 20.55 23.10 23.20
N GLY A 49 19.80 22.96 22.09
CA GLY A 49 18.76 23.90 21.69
C GLY A 49 19.27 25.25 21.15
N LEU A 50 20.57 25.35 20.83
CA LEU A 50 21.16 26.50 20.12
C LEU A 50 20.67 26.59 18.67
N VAL A 51 20.28 25.45 18.10
CA VAL A 51 19.61 25.33 16.79
C VAL A 51 18.30 24.60 16.99
N LYS A 52 17.22 25.20 16.48
CA LYS A 52 15.91 24.56 16.36
C LYS A 52 15.58 24.45 14.89
N ILE A 53 15.34 23.23 14.42
CA ILE A 53 14.91 22.95 13.05
C ILE A 53 13.40 22.76 13.11
N THR A 54 12.66 23.63 12.42
CA THR A 54 11.21 23.51 12.27
C THR A 54 10.92 23.15 10.83
N VAL A 55 10.26 22.01 10.63
CA VAL A 55 9.67 21.65 9.34
C VAL A 55 8.23 22.17 9.36
N VAL A 56 7.91 23.11 8.46
CA VAL A 56 6.54 23.61 8.32
C VAL A 56 5.76 22.60 7.47
N GLN A 57 4.87 21.87 8.12
CA GLN A 57 4.00 20.89 7.48
C GLN A 57 2.76 21.61 6.92
N PRO A 58 2.45 21.46 5.62
CA PRO A 58 1.17 21.89 5.06
C PRO A 58 -0.01 21.21 5.77
N THR A 59 -1.12 21.91 5.93
CA THR A 59 -2.29 21.43 6.71
C THR A 59 -2.97 20.19 6.12
N ASN A 60 -2.75 19.92 4.84
CA ASN A 60 -3.33 18.81 4.08
C ASN A 60 -2.40 17.60 3.96
N ILE A 61 -1.26 17.59 4.65
CA ILE A 61 -0.33 16.46 4.71
C ILE A 61 -0.34 15.94 6.13
N PHE A 62 -0.38 14.62 6.33
CA PHE A 62 -0.53 14.00 7.65
C PHE A 62 0.62 13.06 8.02
N VAL A 63 1.87 13.55 7.92
CA VAL A 63 3.09 12.74 8.15
C VAL A 63 3.07 12.00 9.51
N SER A 64 2.58 12.66 10.56
CA SER A 64 2.48 12.02 11.89
C SER A 64 1.48 10.86 11.92
N LEU A 65 0.37 10.97 11.18
CA LEU A 65 -0.61 9.88 11.07
C LEU A 65 -0.05 8.76 10.18
N GLU A 66 0.53 9.10 9.03
CA GLU A 66 1.19 8.13 8.15
C GLU A 66 2.21 7.29 8.92
N LYS A 67 3.08 7.95 9.68
CA LYS A 67 4.07 7.28 10.52
C LYS A 67 3.45 6.42 11.62
N ALA A 68 2.36 6.87 12.23
CA ALA A 68 1.66 6.07 13.24
C ALA A 68 1.05 4.79 12.63
N LEU A 69 0.49 4.88 11.43
CA LEU A 69 -0.03 3.72 10.68
C LEU A 69 1.11 2.75 10.32
N GLU A 70 2.24 3.27 9.84
CA GLU A 70 3.45 2.51 9.53
C GLU A 70 3.96 1.72 10.75
N GLU A 71 4.12 2.40 11.90
CA GLU A 71 4.61 1.79 13.13
C GLU A 71 3.62 0.77 13.71
N GLN A 72 2.33 1.09 13.71
CA GLN A 72 1.29 0.22 14.27
C GLN A 72 1.13 -1.08 13.48
N TYR A 73 1.26 -1.01 12.15
CA TYR A 73 0.94 -2.12 11.26
C TYR A 73 2.15 -2.76 10.60
N GLY A 74 3.36 -2.23 10.82
CA GLY A 74 4.58 -2.76 10.20
C GLY A 74 4.59 -2.62 8.68
N ILE A 75 3.85 -1.63 8.15
CA ILE A 75 3.85 -1.27 6.74
C ILE A 75 4.98 -0.29 6.47
N ARG A 76 5.52 -0.32 5.24
CA ARG A 76 6.72 0.45 4.90
C ARG A 76 6.39 1.92 4.60
N GLN A 77 5.24 2.17 4.01
CA GLN A 77 4.78 3.53 3.76
C GLN A 77 3.26 3.60 3.83
N ALA A 78 2.75 4.61 4.52
CA ALA A 78 1.37 5.03 4.43
C ALA A 78 1.29 6.37 3.70
N ILE A 79 0.26 6.56 2.87
CA ILE A 79 -0.09 7.86 2.33
C ILE A 79 -1.50 8.20 2.78
N VAL A 80 -1.65 9.37 3.38
CA VAL A 80 -2.94 9.85 3.86
C VAL A 80 -3.36 11.08 3.07
N VAL A 81 -4.53 11.00 2.44
CA VAL A 81 -5.07 12.09 1.62
C VAL A 81 -6.09 12.94 2.39
N ASP A 82 -6.07 14.25 2.14
CA ASP A 82 -7.10 15.18 2.57
C ASP A 82 -8.17 15.33 1.47
N VAL A 83 -9.43 15.29 1.86
CA VAL A 83 -10.61 15.34 0.98
C VAL A 83 -11.61 16.43 1.38
N GLY A 84 -11.25 17.28 2.36
CA GLY A 84 -12.11 18.35 2.86
C GLY A 84 -13.34 17.85 3.63
N GLU A 85 -14.25 18.77 3.94
CA GLU A 85 -15.47 18.46 4.70
C GLU A 85 -16.56 17.84 3.81
N ASN A 86 -17.14 16.71 4.27
CA ASN A 86 -18.24 15.99 3.61
C ASN A 86 -17.99 15.62 2.13
N PRO A 87 -16.87 14.94 1.82
CA PRO A 87 -16.60 14.50 0.45
C PRO A 87 -17.59 13.41 0.02
N SER A 88 -17.93 13.42 -1.27
CA SER A 88 -18.57 12.27 -1.91
C SER A 88 -17.57 11.11 -2.06
N ASN A 89 -18.07 9.88 -2.15
CA ASN A 89 -17.23 8.70 -2.40
C ASN A 89 -16.37 8.84 -3.66
N ALA A 90 -16.87 9.52 -4.70
CA ALA A 90 -16.10 9.77 -5.92
C ALA A 90 -14.90 10.69 -5.66
N GLN A 91 -15.06 11.75 -4.87
CA GLN A 91 -13.97 12.66 -4.50
C GLN A 91 -12.91 11.93 -3.67
N ILE A 92 -13.32 11.06 -2.74
CA ILE A 92 -12.39 10.25 -1.95
C ILE A 92 -11.56 9.34 -2.85
N LYS A 93 -12.21 8.61 -3.76
CA LYS A 93 -11.53 7.73 -4.71
C LYS A 93 -10.57 8.47 -5.62
N HIS A 94 -10.95 9.66 -6.08
CA HIS A 94 -10.09 10.49 -6.91
C HIS A 94 -8.85 10.99 -6.17
N ALA A 95 -9.01 11.45 -4.92
CA ALA A 95 -7.88 11.90 -4.10
C ALA A 95 -6.88 10.76 -3.85
N ILE A 96 -7.39 9.57 -3.51
CA ILE A 96 -6.56 8.38 -3.32
C ILE A 96 -5.93 7.92 -4.64
N GLY A 97 -6.70 7.94 -5.73
CA GLY A 97 -6.22 7.60 -7.07
C GLY A 97 -5.05 8.48 -7.49
N SER A 98 -5.20 9.79 -7.36
CA SER A 98 -4.15 10.77 -7.70
C SER A 98 -2.89 10.58 -6.84
N ALA A 99 -3.04 10.37 -5.53
CA ALA A 99 -1.91 10.09 -4.64
C ALA A 99 -1.21 8.76 -4.97
N ALA A 100 -1.99 7.71 -5.27
CA ALA A 100 -1.46 6.42 -5.69
C ALA A 100 -0.78 6.50 -7.06
N ALA A 101 -1.28 7.29 -8.00
CA ALA A 101 -0.70 7.49 -9.32
C ALA A 101 0.71 8.09 -9.17
N HIS A 102 0.81 9.20 -8.43
CA HIS A 102 2.09 9.83 -8.13
C HIS A 102 3.07 8.87 -7.44
N TYR A 103 2.58 8.05 -6.51
CA TYR A 103 3.41 7.05 -5.85
C TYR A 103 3.93 6.01 -6.84
N VAL A 104 3.07 5.44 -7.69
CA VAL A 104 3.46 4.43 -8.69
C VAL A 104 4.51 5.01 -9.65
N GLU A 105 4.28 6.22 -10.16
CA GLU A 105 5.20 6.90 -11.08
C GLU A 105 6.60 7.14 -10.48
N THR A 106 6.68 7.37 -9.17
CA THR A 106 7.95 7.68 -8.48
C THR A 106 8.65 6.47 -7.89
N ARG A 107 7.99 5.30 -7.87
CA ARG A 107 8.49 4.10 -7.18
C ARG A 107 8.76 2.92 -8.10
N LEU A 108 8.04 2.79 -9.22
CA LEU A 108 8.30 1.72 -10.17
C LEU A 108 9.72 1.80 -10.72
N ARG A 109 10.34 0.62 -10.83
CA ARG A 109 11.67 0.45 -11.39
C ARG A 109 11.56 -0.10 -12.81
N PRO A 110 12.58 0.13 -13.65
CA PRO A 110 12.69 -0.59 -14.91
C PRO A 110 12.65 -2.10 -14.66
N GLU A 111 11.99 -2.83 -15.56
CA GLU A 111 11.83 -4.30 -15.51
C GLU A 111 10.92 -4.86 -14.39
N ASP A 112 10.23 -4.01 -13.60
CA ASP A 112 9.19 -4.52 -12.68
C ASP A 112 8.04 -5.14 -13.46
N LEU A 113 7.57 -6.33 -13.06
CA LEU A 113 6.29 -6.90 -13.48
C LEU A 113 5.18 -6.44 -12.53
N VAL A 114 4.24 -5.65 -13.04
CA VAL A 114 3.19 -5.02 -12.23
C VAL A 114 1.88 -5.81 -12.32
N GLY A 115 1.44 -6.38 -11.21
CA GLY A 115 0.11 -6.97 -11.07
C GLY A 115 -0.95 -5.91 -10.76
N ILE A 116 -2.12 -5.97 -11.40
CA ILE A 116 -3.24 -5.06 -11.13
C ILE A 116 -4.55 -5.82 -10.86
N SER A 117 -5.24 -5.45 -9.78
CA SER A 117 -6.62 -5.90 -9.53
C SER A 117 -7.60 -5.02 -10.33
N SER A 118 -7.99 -5.49 -11.52
CA SER A 118 -8.61 -4.62 -12.52
C SER A 118 -10.08 -4.21 -12.27
N TRP A 119 -10.61 -4.48 -11.08
CA TRP A 119 -12.01 -4.22 -10.66
C TRP A 119 -12.17 -3.13 -9.61
N SER A 120 -11.06 -2.53 -9.13
CA SER A 120 -11.15 -1.44 -8.16
C SER A 120 -11.44 -0.12 -8.86
N SER A 121 -12.59 0.47 -8.55
CA SER A 121 -12.91 1.84 -8.99
C SER A 121 -11.89 2.88 -8.54
N THR A 122 -11.19 2.64 -7.42
CA THR A 122 -10.12 3.54 -6.95
C THR A 122 -8.84 3.36 -7.74
N ILE A 123 -8.48 2.13 -8.11
CA ILE A 123 -7.36 1.87 -9.04
C ILE A 123 -7.68 2.45 -10.41
N ARG A 124 -8.95 2.42 -10.85
CA ARG A 124 -9.33 3.11 -12.08
C ARG A 124 -9.05 4.61 -12.00
N CYS A 125 -9.45 5.28 -10.92
CA CYS A 125 -9.08 6.69 -10.70
C CYS A 125 -7.56 6.89 -10.69
N MET A 126 -6.79 5.93 -10.15
CA MET A 126 -5.33 5.99 -10.19
C MET A 126 -4.80 5.95 -11.63
N VAL A 127 -5.21 4.96 -12.44
CA VAL A 127 -4.77 4.83 -13.82
C VAL A 127 -5.19 6.05 -14.66
N ASP A 128 -6.41 6.57 -14.45
CA ASP A 128 -6.90 7.78 -15.13
C ASP A 128 -6.05 9.03 -14.80
N GLU A 129 -5.41 9.08 -13.63
CA GLU A 129 -4.55 10.19 -13.16
C GLU A 129 -3.07 10.00 -13.53
N MET A 130 -2.68 8.84 -14.07
CA MET A 130 -1.30 8.56 -14.42
C MET A 130 -0.88 9.28 -15.71
N HIS A 131 0.38 9.72 -15.73
CA HIS A 131 1.03 10.27 -16.90
C HIS A 131 1.88 9.19 -17.58
N PRO A 132 2.03 9.24 -18.93
CA PRO A 132 2.98 8.39 -19.62
C PRO A 132 4.40 8.54 -19.06
N GLN A 133 5.01 7.41 -18.71
CA GLN A 133 6.34 7.34 -18.11
C GLN A 133 7.39 7.02 -19.17
N ASN A 134 8.62 7.50 -18.94
CA ASN A 134 9.79 7.13 -19.76
C ASN A 134 10.46 5.81 -19.31
N ILE A 135 10.00 5.24 -18.20
CA ILE A 135 10.45 3.95 -17.68
C ILE A 135 9.70 2.85 -18.43
N ARG A 136 10.41 1.77 -18.81
CA ARG A 136 9.79 0.55 -19.33
C ARG A 136 9.77 -0.48 -18.21
N ALA A 137 8.58 -0.72 -17.65
CA ALA A 137 8.33 -1.89 -16.82
C ALA A 137 8.47 -3.17 -17.68
N ALA A 138 8.69 -4.33 -17.05
CA ALA A 138 8.68 -5.61 -17.79
C ALA A 138 7.29 -5.88 -18.37
N GLY A 139 6.25 -5.51 -17.63
CA GLY A 139 4.90 -5.28 -18.15
C GLY A 139 3.84 -5.27 -17.05
N VAL A 140 2.58 -5.37 -17.46
CA VAL A 140 1.42 -5.32 -16.55
C VAL A 140 0.60 -6.60 -16.69
N ILE A 141 0.28 -7.26 -15.58
CA ILE A 141 -0.51 -8.49 -15.55
C ILE A 141 -1.82 -8.30 -14.78
N GLN A 142 -2.91 -8.78 -15.37
CA GLN A 142 -4.22 -8.80 -14.74
C GLN A 142 -4.27 -9.89 -13.66
N LEU A 143 -4.46 -9.49 -12.40
CA LEU A 143 -4.45 -10.41 -11.24
C LEU A 143 -5.79 -11.09 -10.98
N LEU A 144 -6.87 -10.66 -11.61
CA LEU A 144 -8.21 -11.21 -11.40
C LEU A 144 -8.94 -11.24 -12.73
N GLY A 145 -9.71 -12.30 -13.00
CA GLY A 145 -10.44 -12.46 -14.26
C GLY A 145 -11.45 -11.34 -14.54
N GLY A 146 -12.25 -11.47 -15.59
CA GLY A 146 -13.37 -10.56 -15.81
C GLY A 146 -14.50 -10.77 -14.80
N VAL A 147 -15.18 -9.71 -14.38
CA VAL A 147 -16.41 -9.81 -13.58
C VAL A 147 -17.57 -9.48 -14.50
N GLY A 148 -18.37 -10.48 -14.89
CA GLY A 148 -19.65 -10.28 -15.57
C GLY A 148 -19.64 -10.49 -17.09
N PRO A 149 -20.80 -10.34 -17.77
CA PRO A 149 -20.92 -10.57 -19.22
C PRO A 149 -20.00 -9.67 -20.05
N ASN A 150 -19.81 -8.42 -19.61
CA ASN A 150 -18.88 -7.45 -20.21
C ASN A 150 -17.60 -7.28 -19.38
N GLY A 151 -17.41 -8.15 -18.39
CA GLY A 151 -16.41 -7.98 -17.35
C GLY A 151 -15.00 -7.92 -17.89
N ASN A 152 -14.67 -8.95 -18.65
CA ASN A 152 -13.38 -9.09 -19.31
C ASN A 152 -12.96 -7.84 -20.09
N VAL A 153 -13.92 -7.10 -20.68
CA VAL A 153 -13.62 -5.90 -21.45
C VAL A 153 -13.10 -4.77 -20.56
N GLN A 154 -13.75 -4.48 -19.43
CA GLN A 154 -13.33 -3.37 -18.56
C GLN A 154 -12.01 -3.66 -17.84
N ALA A 155 -11.84 -4.90 -17.34
CA ALA A 155 -10.59 -5.34 -16.74
C ALA A 155 -9.43 -5.29 -17.74
N THR A 156 -9.68 -5.72 -18.98
CA THR A 156 -8.70 -5.65 -20.07
C THR A 156 -8.32 -4.20 -20.38
N ILE A 157 -9.30 -3.30 -20.54
CA ILE A 157 -9.04 -1.90 -20.86
C ILE A 157 -8.16 -1.26 -19.78
N LEU A 158 -8.50 -1.46 -18.50
CA LEU A 158 -7.72 -0.87 -17.40
C LEU A 158 -6.27 -1.39 -17.38
N THR A 159 -6.10 -2.70 -17.58
CA THR A 159 -4.77 -3.34 -17.63
C THR A 159 -3.95 -2.80 -18.81
N GLN A 160 -4.57 -2.66 -19.98
CA GLN A 160 -3.93 -2.11 -21.18
C GLN A 160 -3.60 -0.62 -21.04
N GLN A 161 -4.46 0.17 -20.40
CA GLN A 161 -4.19 1.58 -20.13
C GLN A 161 -2.97 1.75 -19.22
N LEU A 162 -2.90 1.00 -18.12
CA LEU A 162 -1.72 1.03 -17.26
C LEU A 162 -0.46 0.60 -18.01
N ALA A 163 -0.54 -0.45 -18.83
CA ALA A 163 0.58 -0.90 -19.65
C ALA A 163 1.05 0.18 -20.65
N ALA A 164 0.12 0.94 -21.22
CA ALA A 164 0.42 2.06 -22.11
C ALA A 164 1.10 3.22 -21.36
N HIS A 165 0.64 3.57 -20.15
CA HIS A 165 1.31 4.57 -19.31
C HIS A 165 2.73 4.14 -18.92
N LEU A 166 2.98 2.84 -18.76
CA LEU A 166 4.28 2.26 -18.40
C LEU A 166 5.13 1.81 -19.61
N GLY A 167 4.67 2.07 -20.84
CA GLY A 167 5.40 1.76 -22.07
C GLY A 167 5.78 0.29 -22.24
N CYS A 168 4.91 -0.63 -21.82
CA CYS A 168 5.22 -2.05 -21.63
C CYS A 168 4.08 -2.98 -22.12
N PRO A 169 4.29 -4.30 -22.27
CA PRO A 169 3.24 -5.23 -22.67
C PRO A 169 2.23 -5.51 -21.54
N ALA A 170 1.04 -5.98 -21.91
CA ALA A 170 0.00 -6.42 -20.99
C ALA A 170 -0.25 -7.94 -21.09
N TRP A 171 -0.34 -8.63 -19.96
CA TRP A 171 -0.82 -10.00 -19.84
C TRP A 171 -2.24 -10.00 -19.30
N LEU A 172 -3.18 -10.42 -20.13
CA LEU A 172 -4.60 -10.46 -19.83
C LEU A 172 -4.98 -11.86 -19.39
N LEU A 173 -5.83 -11.99 -18.37
CA LEU A 173 -6.29 -13.27 -17.86
C LEU A 173 -7.61 -13.67 -18.55
N PRO A 174 -7.62 -14.68 -19.45
CA PRO A 174 -8.80 -15.03 -20.23
C PRO A 174 -9.75 -15.94 -19.42
N SER A 175 -10.25 -15.45 -18.28
CA SER A 175 -11.18 -16.18 -17.40
C SER A 175 -12.23 -15.26 -16.81
N GLN A 176 -13.25 -15.82 -16.17
CA GLN A 176 -14.05 -15.05 -15.23
C GLN A 176 -13.31 -14.95 -13.89
N SER A 177 -13.72 -14.00 -13.05
CA SER A 177 -13.15 -13.82 -11.70
C SER A 177 -13.65 -14.90 -10.76
N ILE A 178 -14.94 -15.22 -10.86
CA ILE A 178 -15.60 -16.32 -10.13
C ILE A 178 -16.16 -17.27 -11.19
N GLU A 179 -15.79 -18.54 -11.11
CA GLU A 179 -16.35 -19.59 -11.96
C GLU A 179 -17.57 -20.25 -11.30
N HIS A 180 -18.37 -21.02 -12.05
CA HIS A 180 -19.59 -21.62 -11.51
C HIS A 180 -19.34 -22.72 -10.49
N SER A 181 -18.16 -23.34 -10.52
CA SER A 181 -17.72 -24.34 -9.55
C SER A 181 -16.20 -24.43 -9.45
N VAL A 182 -15.71 -25.05 -8.38
CA VAL A 182 -14.28 -25.31 -8.17
C VAL A 182 -13.71 -26.28 -9.22
N GLU A 183 -14.53 -27.19 -9.75
CA GLU A 183 -14.14 -28.08 -10.84
C GLU A 183 -13.96 -27.31 -12.16
N GLU A 184 -14.84 -26.34 -12.44
CA GLU A 184 -14.71 -25.49 -13.62
C GLU A 184 -13.48 -24.58 -13.51
N ARG A 185 -13.26 -23.99 -12.32
CA ARG A 185 -12.04 -23.27 -11.99
C ARG A 185 -10.79 -24.11 -12.28
N ALA A 186 -10.72 -25.34 -11.75
CA ALA A 186 -9.59 -26.23 -11.94
C ALA A 186 -9.36 -26.58 -13.41
N ARG A 187 -10.43 -26.81 -14.17
CA ARG A 187 -10.38 -27.06 -15.61
C ARG A 187 -9.81 -25.86 -16.38
N LEU A 188 -10.29 -24.65 -16.08
CA LEU A 188 -9.84 -23.43 -16.75
C LEU A 188 -8.40 -23.07 -16.40
N VAL A 189 -8.01 -23.16 -15.13
CA VAL A 189 -6.61 -22.94 -14.70
C VAL A 189 -5.65 -23.91 -15.37
N SER A 190 -6.11 -25.12 -15.71
CA SER A 190 -5.31 -26.12 -16.44
C SER A 190 -5.26 -25.88 -17.96
N SER A 191 -6.05 -24.96 -18.50
CA SER A 191 -6.02 -24.62 -19.93
C SER A 191 -4.74 -23.84 -20.27
N PRO A 192 -4.09 -24.09 -21.43
CA PRO A 192 -2.82 -23.45 -21.76
C PRO A 192 -2.83 -21.91 -21.67
N ASP A 193 -3.92 -21.27 -22.10
CA ASP A 193 -4.03 -19.81 -22.15
C ASP A 193 -4.12 -19.19 -20.75
N VAL A 194 -4.91 -19.78 -19.85
CA VAL A 194 -5.03 -19.33 -18.45
C VAL A 194 -3.78 -19.71 -17.67
N ALA A 195 -3.28 -20.94 -17.82
CA ALA A 195 -2.09 -21.44 -17.15
C ALA A 195 -0.86 -20.55 -17.42
N GLY A 196 -0.68 -20.10 -18.66
CA GLY A 196 0.44 -19.23 -19.04
C GLY A 196 0.43 -17.86 -18.37
N VAL A 197 -0.74 -17.34 -18.00
CA VAL A 197 -0.89 -16.07 -17.25
C VAL A 197 -0.74 -16.34 -15.76
N VAL A 198 -1.43 -17.35 -15.23
CA VAL A 198 -1.37 -17.71 -13.80
C VAL A 198 0.05 -18.07 -13.37
N SER A 199 0.84 -18.74 -14.22
CA SER A 199 2.25 -19.05 -13.91
C SER A 199 3.13 -17.81 -13.69
N LYS A 200 2.71 -16.65 -14.23
CA LYS A 200 3.41 -15.37 -14.06
C LYS A 200 3.04 -14.65 -12.77
N PHE A 201 2.05 -15.09 -12.00
CA PHE A 201 1.76 -14.47 -10.71
C PHE A 201 2.95 -14.53 -9.76
N ALA A 202 3.67 -15.66 -9.74
CA ALA A 202 4.94 -15.79 -9.00
C ALA A 202 6.07 -14.89 -9.54
N GLU A 203 5.91 -14.34 -10.74
CA GLU A 203 6.86 -13.40 -11.33
C GLU A 203 6.62 -11.95 -10.89
N VAL A 204 5.42 -11.60 -10.40
CA VAL A 204 5.03 -10.22 -10.07
C VAL A 204 5.97 -9.60 -9.04
N ASP A 205 6.42 -8.37 -9.32
CA ASP A 205 7.29 -7.58 -8.46
C ASP A 205 6.51 -6.54 -7.67
N VAL A 206 5.43 -5.99 -8.24
CA VAL A 206 4.57 -5.00 -7.59
C VAL A 206 3.11 -5.32 -7.86
N ALA A 207 2.31 -5.56 -6.82
CA ALA A 207 0.86 -5.72 -6.96
C ALA A 207 0.12 -4.45 -6.53
N ILE A 208 -0.78 -3.97 -7.39
CA ILE A 208 -1.71 -2.87 -7.16
C ILE A 208 -3.08 -3.47 -6.90
N VAL A 209 -3.51 -3.47 -5.64
CA VAL A 209 -4.76 -4.11 -5.22
C VAL A 209 -5.69 -3.18 -4.48
N GLY A 210 -6.99 -3.34 -4.72
CA GLY A 210 -8.03 -2.73 -3.90
C GLY A 210 -8.34 -3.60 -2.68
N ILE A 211 -8.74 -2.97 -1.59
CA ILE A 211 -9.38 -3.68 -0.48
C ILE A 211 -10.89 -3.52 -0.62
N GLY A 212 -11.58 -4.64 -0.75
CA GLY A 212 -13.04 -4.70 -0.77
C GLY A 212 -13.64 -4.95 0.60
N GLU A 213 -14.90 -4.56 0.74
CA GLU A 213 -15.75 -4.90 1.87
C GLU A 213 -16.53 -6.16 1.57
N LEU A 214 -17.07 -6.80 2.61
CA LEU A 214 -17.97 -7.93 2.44
C LEU A 214 -19.18 -7.56 1.56
N GLU A 215 -19.71 -6.35 1.74
CA GLU A 215 -20.75 -5.81 0.88
C GLU A 215 -20.14 -5.42 -0.49
N PRO A 216 -20.58 -6.03 -1.60
CA PRO A 216 -19.99 -5.76 -2.90
C PRO A 216 -20.18 -4.31 -3.33
N SER A 217 -19.14 -3.72 -3.93
CA SER A 217 -19.25 -2.38 -4.51
C SER A 217 -20.32 -2.32 -5.62
N GLN A 218 -20.88 -1.13 -5.87
CA GLN A 218 -21.87 -0.96 -6.95
C GLN A 218 -21.33 -1.43 -8.32
N LEU A 219 -20.02 -1.28 -8.55
CA LEU A 219 -19.37 -1.73 -9.78
C LEU A 219 -19.38 -3.27 -9.90
N LEU A 220 -19.10 -3.98 -8.80
CA LEU A 220 -19.18 -5.44 -8.72
C LEU A 220 -20.63 -5.96 -8.78
N LYS A 221 -21.58 -5.24 -8.19
CA LYS A 221 -23.00 -5.59 -8.30
C LYS A 221 -23.51 -5.47 -9.74
N ASN A 222 -23.17 -4.38 -10.40
CA ASN A 222 -23.61 -4.08 -11.77
C ASN A 222 -23.00 -5.04 -12.80
N SER A 223 -21.85 -5.62 -12.52
CA SER A 223 -21.24 -6.61 -13.40
C SER A 223 -21.89 -7.99 -13.29
N GLY A 224 -22.48 -8.34 -12.15
CA GLY A 224 -23.23 -9.58 -11.98
C GLY A 224 -22.38 -10.84 -11.82
N ASN A 225 -21.07 -10.71 -11.55
CA ASN A 225 -20.18 -11.84 -11.25
C ASN A 225 -19.48 -11.68 -9.88
N TYR A 226 -20.29 -11.44 -8.86
CA TYR A 226 -19.89 -11.47 -7.45
C TYR A 226 -20.59 -12.65 -6.78
N TYR A 227 -20.13 -13.05 -5.59
CA TYR A 227 -20.82 -14.09 -4.84
C TYR A 227 -22.29 -13.75 -4.62
N ASN A 228 -23.17 -14.73 -4.86
CA ASN A 228 -24.59 -14.54 -4.61
C ASN A 228 -24.88 -14.24 -3.13
N GLU A 229 -26.10 -13.78 -2.81
CA GLU A 229 -26.46 -13.38 -1.44
C GLU A 229 -26.26 -14.50 -0.41
N ASP A 230 -26.49 -15.77 -0.79
CA ASP A 230 -26.33 -16.90 0.11
C ASP A 230 -24.87 -17.15 0.46
N MET A 231 -23.97 -17.04 -0.52
CA MET A 231 -22.53 -17.16 -0.30
C MET A 231 -21.98 -15.95 0.49
N LEU A 232 -22.49 -14.74 0.25
CA LEU A 232 -22.14 -13.57 1.06
C LEU A 232 -22.58 -13.72 2.52
N LYS A 233 -23.78 -14.29 2.77
CA LYS A 233 -24.22 -14.64 4.13
C LYS A 233 -23.31 -15.68 4.76
N LEU A 234 -22.94 -16.74 4.03
CA LEU A 234 -22.01 -17.76 4.51
C LEU A 234 -20.65 -17.15 4.88
N LEU A 235 -20.11 -16.28 4.02
CA LEU A 235 -18.87 -15.55 4.29
C LEU A 235 -19.01 -14.68 5.55
N ALA A 236 -20.13 -13.97 5.72
CA ALA A 236 -20.42 -13.19 6.93
C ALA A 236 -20.43 -14.06 8.19
N GLU A 237 -21.14 -15.20 8.13
CA GLU A 237 -21.25 -16.17 9.24
C GLU A 237 -19.91 -16.79 9.60
N ARG A 238 -19.04 -16.99 8.61
CA ARG A 238 -17.67 -17.47 8.79
C ARG A 238 -16.67 -16.37 9.20
N GLY A 239 -17.14 -15.14 9.41
CA GLY A 239 -16.33 -14.05 9.95
C GLY A 239 -15.54 -13.26 8.90
N ALA A 240 -15.94 -13.29 7.62
CA ALA A 240 -15.36 -12.46 6.59
C ALA A 240 -15.52 -10.97 6.90
N VAL A 241 -14.45 -10.22 6.68
CA VAL A 241 -14.40 -8.78 6.98
C VAL A 241 -14.04 -7.92 5.79
N GLY A 242 -13.53 -8.54 4.72
CA GLY A 242 -13.19 -7.90 3.46
C GLY A 242 -12.59 -8.89 2.48
N ASP A 243 -12.24 -8.40 1.30
CA ASP A 243 -11.60 -9.18 0.25
C ASP A 243 -10.42 -8.44 -0.39
N ILE A 244 -9.51 -9.22 -0.97
CA ILE A 244 -8.51 -8.76 -1.91
C ILE A 244 -8.63 -9.68 -3.12
N CYS A 245 -8.86 -9.12 -4.30
CA CYS A 245 -9.07 -9.91 -5.51
C CYS A 245 -10.19 -10.97 -5.35
N LEU A 246 -11.26 -10.67 -4.60
CA LEU A 246 -12.36 -11.59 -4.27
C LEU A 246 -11.99 -12.79 -3.39
N HIS A 247 -10.75 -12.85 -2.89
CA HIS A 247 -10.39 -13.77 -1.82
C HIS A 247 -10.70 -13.12 -0.47
N TYR A 248 -11.72 -13.65 0.20
CA TYR A 248 -12.22 -13.12 1.47
C TYR A 248 -11.34 -13.57 2.64
N TYR A 249 -11.08 -12.65 3.56
CA TYR A 249 -10.29 -12.88 4.77
C TYR A 249 -11.07 -12.52 6.04
N ASP A 250 -10.66 -13.08 7.17
CA ASP A 250 -11.25 -12.87 8.50
C ASP A 250 -10.56 -11.74 9.29
N ALA A 251 -10.97 -11.52 10.55
CA ALA A 251 -10.38 -10.49 11.41
C ALA A 251 -8.88 -10.68 11.72
N ASN A 252 -8.35 -11.87 11.51
CA ASN A 252 -6.94 -12.22 11.68
C ASN A 252 -6.14 -12.09 10.38
N GLY A 253 -6.81 -11.86 9.25
CA GLY A 253 -6.21 -11.84 7.91
C GLY A 253 -6.06 -13.23 7.30
N GLU A 254 -6.73 -14.25 7.85
CA GLU A 254 -6.69 -15.60 7.31
C GLU A 254 -7.81 -15.81 6.27
N PRO A 255 -7.60 -16.59 5.20
CA PRO A 255 -8.64 -16.89 4.22
C PRO A 255 -9.87 -17.56 4.84
N VAL A 256 -11.06 -17.11 4.43
CA VAL A 256 -12.34 -17.65 4.93
C VAL A 256 -12.77 -18.91 4.19
N LEU A 257 -12.42 -19.01 2.91
CA LEU A 257 -12.65 -20.18 2.07
C LEU A 257 -11.35 -20.96 1.90
N SER A 258 -11.44 -22.28 1.94
CA SER A 258 -10.29 -23.13 1.56
C SER A 258 -10.14 -23.17 0.03
N PRO A 259 -8.95 -23.54 -0.50
CA PRO A 259 -8.75 -23.67 -1.94
C PRO A 259 -9.70 -24.66 -2.62
N GLU A 260 -10.29 -25.61 -1.89
CA GLU A 260 -11.27 -26.58 -2.38
C GLU A 260 -12.70 -26.03 -2.41
N GLU A 261 -12.96 -24.89 -1.78
CA GLU A 261 -14.26 -24.22 -1.73
C GLU A 261 -14.30 -22.94 -2.59
N ASP A 262 -13.14 -22.43 -3.02
CA ASP A 262 -13.01 -21.12 -3.66
C ASP A 262 -12.99 -21.22 -5.21
N PRO A 263 -14.08 -20.87 -5.93
CA PRO A 263 -14.10 -20.88 -7.38
C PRO A 263 -13.38 -19.69 -8.05
N VAL A 264 -12.71 -18.82 -7.30
CA VAL A 264 -12.05 -17.63 -7.86
C VAL A 264 -10.81 -17.98 -8.71
N ILE A 265 -10.73 -17.41 -9.91
CA ILE A 265 -9.49 -17.37 -10.71
C ILE A 265 -8.87 -15.98 -10.61
N GLY A 266 -7.89 -15.88 -9.73
CA GLY A 266 -7.08 -14.70 -9.53
C GLY A 266 -5.82 -15.04 -8.74
N ASP A 267 -4.98 -14.03 -8.52
CA ASP A 267 -3.88 -14.11 -7.58
C ASP A 267 -4.46 -14.11 -6.16
N GLY A 268 -4.92 -15.28 -5.75
CA GLY A 268 -5.08 -15.61 -4.35
C GLY A 268 -3.67 -15.72 -3.79
N ALA A 269 -3.37 -14.94 -2.75
CA ALA A 269 -2.09 -14.97 -2.08
C ALA A 269 -1.73 -16.42 -1.67
N GLY A 270 -1.05 -17.17 -2.55
CA GLY A 270 -0.75 -18.60 -2.36
C GLY A 270 -0.89 -19.57 -3.55
N ALA A 271 -1.30 -19.18 -4.77
CA ALA A 271 -1.46 -20.15 -5.86
C ALA A 271 -0.15 -20.46 -6.65
N ASP A 272 0.89 -21.02 -6.01
CA ASP A 272 1.96 -21.76 -6.73
C ASP A 272 1.59 -23.25 -6.77
N PRO A 273 1.28 -23.83 -7.96
CA PRO A 273 0.94 -25.25 -8.10
C PRO A 273 2.11 -26.22 -7.80
N ARG A 274 3.32 -25.73 -7.51
CA ARG A 274 4.48 -26.53 -7.07
C ARG A 274 4.63 -26.59 -5.55
N LEU A 275 3.82 -25.87 -4.79
CA LEU A 275 3.84 -25.92 -3.33
C LEU A 275 2.86 -26.99 -2.83
N PRO A 276 3.28 -27.91 -1.94
CA PRO A 276 2.40 -28.94 -1.41
C PRO A 276 1.24 -28.31 -0.62
N ALA A 277 0.05 -28.92 -0.73
CA ALA A 277 -1.15 -28.55 0.01
C ALA A 277 -0.82 -28.42 1.52
N GLY A 278 -0.78 -27.19 2.02
CA GLY A 278 -0.41 -26.91 3.42
C GLY A 278 0.31 -25.58 3.68
N ASP A 279 0.73 -24.81 2.67
CA ASP A 279 1.41 -23.51 2.88
C ASP A 279 0.59 -22.31 2.35
N CYS A 280 -0.73 -22.34 2.57
CA CYS A 280 -1.67 -21.26 2.22
C CYS A 280 -1.56 -20.02 3.12
N SER A 281 -0.69 -20.05 4.14
CA SER A 281 -0.51 -19.00 5.17
C SER A 281 0.71 -18.08 4.94
N GLY A 282 1.45 -18.26 3.85
CA GLY A 282 2.80 -17.69 3.68
C GLY A 282 2.90 -16.17 3.51
N TRP A 283 1.89 -15.51 2.93
CA TRP A 283 1.94 -14.08 2.60
C TRP A 283 1.52 -13.17 3.76
N TRP A 284 0.50 -13.57 4.53
CA TRP A 284 0.01 -12.79 5.66
C TRP A 284 0.69 -13.16 6.99
N CYS A 285 1.01 -14.44 7.24
CA CYS A 285 1.48 -14.90 8.54
C CYS A 285 3.01 -14.78 8.76
N ARG A 286 3.85 -14.70 7.69
CA ARG A 286 5.32 -14.60 7.84
C ARG A 286 5.82 -13.32 8.52
N LYS A 287 4.98 -12.32 8.77
CA LYS A 287 5.36 -11.11 9.52
C LYS A 287 5.09 -11.16 11.03
N ARG A 288 4.39 -12.18 11.58
CA ARG A 288 4.26 -12.31 13.06
C ARG A 288 5.46 -12.99 13.73
N GLN A 289 6.28 -13.75 13.00
CA GLN A 289 7.44 -14.43 13.55
C GLN A 289 8.66 -14.31 12.64
N CYS A 290 9.21 -13.10 12.45
CA CYS A 290 10.53 -12.94 11.85
C CYS A 290 11.23 -11.67 12.34
N HIS A 291 11.90 -11.78 13.48
CA HIS A 291 13.25 -11.24 13.64
C HIS A 291 14.10 -12.35 14.24
N PRO A 292 15.29 -12.69 13.70
CA PRO A 292 16.18 -11.83 12.90
C PRO A 292 16.63 -12.42 11.54
N ARG A 293 17.03 -11.51 10.65
CA ARG A 293 17.79 -11.67 9.38
C ARG A 293 17.00 -12.07 8.12
N GLY A 294 16.67 -11.03 7.34
CA GLY A 294 16.98 -10.98 5.90
C GLY A 294 16.07 -11.75 4.96
N ALA A 295 14.83 -11.27 4.78
CA ALA A 295 14.03 -11.34 3.54
C ALA A 295 12.70 -10.64 3.82
N GLY A 296 12.55 -9.37 3.43
CA GLY A 296 11.37 -8.57 3.75
C GLY A 296 10.51 -8.30 2.52
N GLY A 297 9.31 -8.88 2.46
CA GLY A 297 8.27 -8.41 1.53
C GLY A 297 7.67 -7.07 1.98
N GLU A 298 7.33 -6.20 1.04
CA GLU A 298 7.00 -4.80 1.27
C GLU A 298 5.48 -4.58 1.13
N LEU A 299 4.90 -3.72 1.96
CA LEU A 299 3.48 -3.37 1.93
C LEU A 299 3.36 -1.86 2.12
N HIS A 300 2.71 -1.18 1.17
CA HIS A 300 2.48 0.26 1.16
C HIS A 300 0.99 0.54 0.95
N GLN A 301 0.42 1.50 1.67
CA GLN A 301 -1.05 1.67 1.74
C GLN A 301 -1.46 3.14 1.65
N CYS A 302 -2.43 3.46 0.80
CA CYS A 302 -3.06 4.79 0.73
C CYS A 302 -4.43 4.76 1.45
N VAL A 303 -4.61 5.57 2.50
CA VAL A 303 -5.80 5.58 3.38
C VAL A 303 -6.38 7.00 3.49
N ASN A 304 -7.69 7.12 3.74
CA ASN A 304 -8.36 8.39 4.01
C ASN A 304 -8.41 8.74 5.52
N HIS A 305 -8.28 10.03 5.87
CA HIS A 305 -8.27 10.55 7.26
C HIS A 305 -9.65 11.04 7.73
N ARG A 306 -10.59 10.17 8.15
CA ARG A 306 -11.76 10.65 8.91
C ARG A 306 -11.65 10.35 10.41
N LEU A 307 -11.40 11.41 11.21
CA LEU A 307 -11.64 11.45 12.66
C LEU A 307 -12.92 12.27 12.91
N PRO A 308 -13.81 11.89 13.85
CA PRO A 308 -15.03 12.66 14.15
C PRO A 308 -14.78 13.89 15.03
N ASP A 309 -15.64 14.89 14.87
CA ASP A 309 -15.69 16.13 15.66
C ASP A 309 -15.72 15.84 17.17
N GLY A 310 -14.72 16.37 17.87
CA GLY A 310 -14.57 16.26 19.33
C GLY A 310 -13.21 15.74 19.82
N ALA A 311 -12.36 15.19 18.94
CA ALA A 311 -11.01 14.77 19.31
C ALA A 311 -10.02 15.94 19.25
N GLN A 312 -10.01 16.75 20.31
CA GLN A 312 -8.83 17.58 20.60
C GLN A 312 -7.64 16.64 20.84
N PHE A 313 -6.58 16.74 20.02
CA PHE A 313 -5.27 16.30 20.44
C PHE A 313 -4.81 17.25 21.56
N VAL A 314 -5.21 16.95 22.80
CA VAL A 314 -4.60 17.57 23.98
C VAL A 314 -3.24 16.90 24.15
N GLU A 315 -2.22 17.69 23.85
CA GLU A 315 -0.81 17.47 24.11
C GLU A 315 -0.57 17.17 25.62
N ARG A 316 -0.83 15.93 26.07
CA ARG A 316 -0.40 15.46 27.40
C ARG A 316 -0.03 13.99 27.38
N GLY A 317 1.27 13.74 27.57
CA GLY A 317 1.75 12.65 28.40
C GLY A 317 1.77 11.26 27.77
N VAL A 318 2.95 10.86 27.32
CA VAL A 318 3.37 9.47 27.12
C VAL A 318 3.25 8.71 28.45
N SER A 319 2.07 8.17 28.75
CA SER A 319 1.83 7.12 29.74
C SER A 319 0.32 6.88 29.78
N HIS A 320 -0.13 5.64 29.53
CA HIS A 320 -1.51 5.11 29.67
C HIS A 320 -2.20 4.59 28.38
N LEU A 321 -1.44 4.14 27.38
CA LEU A 321 -1.93 3.14 26.41
C LEU A 321 -1.29 1.78 26.71
N ARG A 322 -1.64 1.20 27.85
CA ARG A 322 -1.56 -0.24 28.09
C ARG A 322 -2.99 -0.77 28.01
N ALA A 323 -3.20 -1.76 27.15
CA ALA A 323 -4.47 -2.45 26.87
C ALA A 323 -5.38 -1.78 25.83
N VAL A 324 -4.93 -1.75 24.58
CA VAL A 324 -5.82 -1.98 23.43
C VAL A 324 -5.28 -3.20 22.71
N ARG A 325 -6.12 -4.24 22.61
CA ARG A 325 -5.74 -5.55 22.06
C ARG A 325 -5.44 -5.45 20.55
N PRO A 326 -4.62 -6.37 19.99
CA PRO A 326 -4.24 -6.39 18.57
C PRO A 326 -5.40 -6.58 17.57
N ASP A 327 -6.62 -6.80 18.06
CA ASP A 327 -7.86 -7.11 17.34
C ASP A 327 -8.41 -5.94 16.47
N ALA A 328 -7.72 -4.79 16.45
CA ALA A 328 -8.23 -3.54 15.91
C ALA A 328 -7.88 -3.25 14.44
N PHE A 329 -7.02 -4.03 13.78
CA PHE A 329 -6.63 -3.81 12.38
C PHE A 329 -7.85 -3.87 11.46
N VAL A 330 -8.63 -4.95 11.60
CA VAL A 330 -9.80 -5.18 10.76
C VAL A 330 -10.97 -4.30 11.19
N GLN A 331 -11.23 -4.12 12.49
CA GLN A 331 -12.35 -3.27 12.93
C GLN A 331 -12.16 -1.77 12.61
N ALA A 332 -10.94 -1.25 12.66
CA ALA A 332 -10.67 0.15 12.30
C ALA A 332 -10.79 0.37 10.78
N LEU A 333 -10.35 -0.61 9.98
CA LEU A 333 -10.52 -0.61 8.53
C LEU A 333 -11.94 -0.88 8.07
N THR A 334 -12.79 -1.57 8.84
CA THR A 334 -14.17 -1.97 8.45
C THR A 334 -15.29 -1.06 8.98
N HIS A 335 -15.05 -0.22 10.00
CA HIS A 335 -16.13 0.62 10.53
C HIS A 335 -16.08 2.10 10.14
N ARG A 336 -14.94 2.66 9.67
CA ARG A 336 -14.84 4.14 9.55
C ARG A 336 -14.06 4.73 8.36
N ALA A 337 -13.37 3.94 7.54
CA ALA A 337 -12.57 4.46 6.41
C ALA A 337 -12.71 3.64 5.10
N VAL A 338 -13.86 3.01 4.88
CA VAL A 338 -13.95 1.83 4.02
C VAL A 338 -14.60 2.13 2.66
N GLY A 339 -14.08 1.47 1.62
CA GLY A 339 -14.55 1.56 0.24
C GLY A 339 -13.65 2.38 -0.69
N SER A 340 -12.53 2.92 -0.18
CA SER A 340 -11.56 3.70 -0.95
C SER A 340 -10.17 3.52 -0.34
N THR A 341 -9.47 2.45 -0.69
CA THR A 341 -8.08 2.19 -0.26
C THR A 341 -7.37 1.49 -1.41
N VAL A 342 -6.16 1.96 -1.73
CA VAL A 342 -5.26 1.30 -2.70
C VAL A 342 -4.06 0.83 -1.91
N ILE A 343 -3.73 -0.45 -2.08
CA ILE A 343 -2.50 -1.03 -1.56
C ILE A 343 -1.54 -1.28 -2.72
N LEU A 344 -0.29 -0.91 -2.51
CA LEU A 344 0.84 -1.26 -3.35
C LEU A 344 1.77 -2.20 -2.59
N LEU A 345 1.90 -3.43 -3.09
CA LEU A 345 2.70 -4.50 -2.49
C LEU A 345 3.92 -4.80 -3.37
N PRO A 346 5.14 -4.35 -3.00
CA PRO A 346 6.35 -4.88 -3.61
C PRO A 346 6.59 -6.31 -3.10
N LEU A 347 6.54 -7.26 -4.03
CA LEU A 347 6.57 -8.70 -3.81
C LEU A 347 8.00 -9.27 -3.87
N LYS A 348 8.95 -8.58 -4.51
CA LYS A 348 10.35 -8.99 -4.64
C LYS A 348 11.32 -7.86 -4.27
N GLN A 349 12.46 -8.22 -3.67
CA GLN A 349 13.57 -7.32 -3.34
C GLN A 349 14.77 -7.54 -4.24
#